data_AF-A0A9R1HUM9-F1
#
_entry.id   AF-A0A9R1HUM9-F1
#
_cell.length_a   1.000
_cell.length_b   1.000
_cell.length_c   1.000
_cell.angle_alpha   90.00
_cell.angle_beta   90.00
_cell.angle_gamma   90.00
#
_symmetry.space_group_name_H-M   'P 1'
#
loop_
_entity.id
_entity.type
_entity.pdbx_description
1 polymer ?
#
loop_
_entity_poly.entity_id
_entity_poly.type
_entity_poly.pdbx_seq_one_letter_code
_entity_poly.pdbx_strand_id
1 'polypeptide(L)'
;MVHMNQGQGETSYAHNSSIQNAQQNRMKPLIEAAIIDLCGSRSTLFPEKMLIADLGCSYGPNALALVSTAVKAIINHCLQFQQPPPEVCVLLNDLPDNDFNTVVKSLVTLRQNNNKLVVVTGVAPGSFYERLYTSDSLHLVCSSNSLHWLSMAPEDLTMNQIPAYDMDEHARRERLPMRLMHVSSGKISYFSWS
;
A
#
# COMPACT_ATOMS: atom_id res chain seq x y z
N MET A 1 -12.54 11.15 -8.88
CA MET A 1 -12.02 9.86 -8.38
C MET A 1 -10.99 10.18 -7.30
N VAL A 2 -10.78 9.33 -6.31
CA VAL A 2 -9.82 9.61 -5.22
C VAL A 2 -8.41 9.32 -5.73
N HIS A 3 -7.47 10.23 -5.50
CA HIS A 3 -6.04 10.01 -5.67
C HIS A 3 -5.28 11.01 -4.80
N MET A 4 -3.99 10.77 -4.57
CA MET A 4 -3.16 11.74 -3.86
C MET A 4 -2.83 12.94 -4.75
N ASN A 5 -2.66 14.13 -4.16
CA ASN A 5 -2.29 15.35 -4.89
C ASN A 5 -1.02 15.11 -5.70
N GLN A 6 -1.11 15.18 -7.02
CA GLN A 6 -0.04 14.84 -7.96
C GLN A 6 1.03 15.95 -8.09
N GLY A 7 2.10 15.65 -8.83
CA GLY A 7 3.13 16.61 -9.20
C GLY A 7 4.31 16.65 -8.23
N GLN A 8 5.18 17.65 -8.45
CA GLN A 8 6.44 17.86 -7.70
C GLN A 8 6.47 19.21 -6.96
N GLY A 9 5.34 19.92 -6.89
CA GLY A 9 5.25 21.21 -6.19
C GLY A 9 5.17 21.06 -4.67
N GLU A 10 5.19 22.17 -3.94
CA GLU A 10 5.20 22.19 -2.47
C GLU A 10 3.96 21.55 -1.82
N THR A 11 2.83 21.50 -2.51
CA THR A 11 1.57 20.89 -2.01
C THR A 11 1.37 19.44 -2.47
N SER A 12 2.33 18.91 -3.23
CA SER A 12 2.27 17.55 -3.77
C SER A 12 2.44 16.50 -2.67
N TYR A 13 1.86 15.32 -2.86
CA TYR A 13 2.00 14.22 -1.91
C TYR A 13 3.46 13.77 -1.76
N ALA A 14 4.24 13.79 -2.85
CA ALA A 14 5.66 13.45 -2.83
C ALA A 14 6.46 14.25 -1.79
N HIS A 15 6.08 15.51 -1.53
CA HIS A 15 6.72 16.39 -0.56
C HIS A 15 6.03 16.45 0.81
N ASN A 16 4.81 15.92 0.94
CA ASN A 16 3.99 16.02 2.16
C ASN A 16 3.60 14.67 2.77
N SER A 17 4.39 13.62 2.50
CA SER A 17 4.06 12.24 2.88
C SER A 17 4.95 11.68 3.99
N SER A 18 5.46 12.54 4.88
CA SER A 18 6.36 12.17 5.97
C SER A 18 5.70 11.24 7.01
N ILE A 19 4.42 11.46 7.32
CA ILE A 19 3.66 10.62 8.25
C ILE A 19 3.48 9.22 7.68
N GLN A 20 3.07 9.11 6.40
CA GLN A 20 2.92 7.84 5.69
C GLN A 20 4.26 7.11 5.62
N ASN A 21 5.35 7.82 5.31
CA ASN A 21 6.69 7.25 5.33
C ASN A 21 7.07 6.67 6.70
N ALA A 22 6.77 7.41 7.79
CA ALA A 22 7.02 6.93 9.14
C ALA A 22 6.21 5.67 9.48
N GLN A 23 4.95 5.57 9.05
CA GLN A 23 4.16 4.35 9.23
C GLN A 23 4.69 3.18 8.41
N GLN A 24 5.05 3.41 7.14
CA GLN A 24 5.69 2.39 6.30
C GLN A 24 7.01 1.89 6.93
N ASN A 25 7.81 2.77 7.54
CA ASN A 25 9.01 2.38 8.27
C ASN A 25 8.71 1.50 9.49
N ARG A 26 7.60 1.75 10.20
CA ARG A 26 7.16 0.91 11.32
C ARG A 26 6.67 -0.48 10.88
N MET A 27 6.22 -0.62 9.64
CA MET A 27 5.79 -1.92 9.08
C MET A 27 6.96 -2.83 8.69
N LYS A 28 8.19 -2.30 8.59
CA LYS A 28 9.37 -3.08 8.19
C LYS A 28 9.55 -4.42 8.91
N PRO A 29 9.56 -4.48 10.26
CA PRO A 29 9.71 -5.75 10.96
C PRO A 29 8.58 -6.75 10.67
N LEU A 30 7.36 -6.27 10.40
CA LEU A 30 6.23 -7.14 10.04
C LEU A 30 6.42 -7.75 8.64
N ILE A 31 6.92 -6.95 7.69
CA ILE A 31 7.23 -7.43 6.34
C ILE A 31 8.38 -8.45 6.39
N GLU A 32 9.42 -8.16 7.17
CA GLU A 32 10.56 -9.06 7.36
C GLU A 32 10.11 -10.39 7.98
N ALA A 33 9.28 -10.35 9.02
CA ALA A 33 8.71 -11.55 9.63
C ALA A 33 7.85 -12.35 8.64
N ALA A 34 6.97 -11.67 7.86
CA ALA A 34 6.15 -12.33 6.85
C ALA A 34 6.98 -13.00 5.75
N ILE A 35 8.11 -12.39 5.34
CA ILE A 35 9.04 -13.02 4.41
C ILE A 35 9.67 -14.26 5.03
N ILE A 36 10.14 -14.19 6.28
CA ILE A 36 10.73 -15.34 6.98
C ILE A 36 9.71 -16.49 7.08
N ASP A 37 8.45 -16.19 7.40
CA ASP A 37 7.38 -17.19 7.46
C ASP A 37 7.10 -17.83 6.08
N LEU A 38 7.13 -17.03 5.00
CA LEU A 38 7.00 -17.53 3.62
C LEU A 38 8.16 -18.42 3.20
N CYS A 39 9.36 -18.21 3.75
CA CYS A 39 10.54 -19.05 3.47
C CYS A 39 10.45 -20.43 4.13
N GLY A 40 9.66 -20.57 5.20
CA GLY A 40 9.71 -21.71 6.10
C GLY A 40 11.08 -21.87 6.79
N SER A 41 11.24 -22.95 7.58
CA SER A 41 12.49 -23.19 8.33
C SER A 41 13.68 -23.58 7.43
N ARG A 42 14.86 -23.79 8.02
CA ARG A 42 16.15 -24.16 7.35
C ARG A 42 16.10 -25.24 6.26
N SER A 43 15.02 -26.03 6.17
CA SER A 43 14.84 -27.15 5.27
C SER A 43 13.92 -26.89 4.07
N THR A 44 13.25 -25.74 4.01
CA THR A 44 12.41 -25.34 2.87
C THR A 44 13.15 -24.31 2.01
N LEU A 45 13.14 -24.52 0.70
CA LEU A 45 13.65 -23.57 -0.28
C LEU A 45 12.58 -22.50 -0.54
N PHE A 46 13.01 -21.31 -0.98
CA PHE A 46 12.08 -20.34 -1.54
C PHE A 46 11.24 -20.97 -2.67
N PRO A 47 9.98 -20.53 -2.84
CA PRO A 47 9.30 -20.72 -4.12
C PRO A 47 10.22 -20.23 -5.25
N GLU A 48 10.29 -20.95 -6.38
CA GLU A 48 11.16 -20.58 -7.51
C GLU A 48 10.94 -19.13 -7.97
N LYS A 49 9.70 -18.66 -7.84
CA LYS A 49 9.26 -17.29 -8.11
C LYS A 49 8.44 -16.74 -6.96
N MET A 50 8.59 -15.46 -6.68
CA MET A 50 7.76 -14.72 -5.73
C MET A 50 7.11 -13.53 -6.42
N LEU A 51 5.84 -13.32 -6.12
CA LEU A 51 5.09 -12.19 -6.65
C LEU A 51 4.55 -11.35 -5.49
N ILE A 52 4.98 -10.10 -5.46
CA ILE A 52 4.76 -9.15 -4.37
C ILE A 52 3.92 -8.00 -4.90
N ALA A 53 2.83 -7.67 -4.22
CA ALA A 53 1.96 -6.55 -4.58
C ALA A 53 1.92 -5.47 -3.48
N ASP A 54 1.85 -4.21 -3.89
CA ASP A 54 1.47 -3.08 -3.00
C ASP A 54 0.12 -2.50 -3.45
N LEU A 55 -0.87 -2.53 -2.56
CA LEU A 55 -2.22 -2.04 -2.82
C LEU A 55 -2.41 -0.61 -2.28
N GLY A 56 -2.54 0.34 -3.20
CA GLY A 56 -2.55 1.78 -2.90
C GLY A 56 -1.14 2.34 -2.75
N CYS A 57 -0.27 2.13 -3.74
CA CYS A 57 1.12 2.56 -3.70
C CYS A 57 1.30 4.09 -3.74
N SER A 58 0.27 4.82 -4.19
CA SER A 58 0.34 6.23 -4.56
C SER A 58 1.51 6.49 -5.53
N TYR A 59 2.23 7.60 -5.38
CA TYR A 59 3.38 7.94 -6.19
C TYR A 59 4.46 8.63 -5.35
N GLY A 60 5.62 8.89 -5.95
CA GLY A 60 6.75 9.56 -5.29
C GLY A 60 7.62 8.62 -4.46
N PRO A 61 8.40 9.12 -3.48
CA PRO A 61 9.44 8.36 -2.80
C PRO A 61 8.91 7.17 -1.98
N ASN A 62 7.64 7.24 -1.56
CA ASN A 62 7.01 6.22 -0.73
C ASN A 62 6.44 5.03 -1.52
N ALA A 63 6.26 5.16 -2.85
CA ALA A 63 5.60 4.16 -3.67
C ALA A 63 6.33 2.81 -3.75
N LEU A 64 7.62 2.81 -3.43
CA LEU A 64 8.44 1.59 -3.41
C LEU A 64 8.80 1.11 -2.01
N ALA A 65 8.40 1.81 -0.94
CA ALA A 65 8.94 1.59 0.39
C ALA A 65 8.67 0.17 0.92
N LEU A 66 7.43 -0.31 0.78
CA LEU A 66 7.01 -1.63 1.26
C LEU A 66 7.66 -2.75 0.45
N VAL A 67 7.57 -2.69 -0.89
CA VAL A 67 8.14 -3.70 -1.78
C VAL A 67 9.67 -3.74 -1.71
N SER A 68 10.33 -2.60 -1.53
CA SER A 68 11.80 -2.54 -1.34
C SER A 68 12.21 -3.18 -0.02
N THR A 69 11.39 -3.05 1.02
CA THR A 69 11.63 -3.74 2.30
C THR A 69 11.51 -5.24 2.13
N ALA A 70 10.46 -5.72 1.45
CA ALA A 70 10.27 -7.13 1.17
C ALA A 70 11.43 -7.73 0.34
N VAL A 71 11.85 -7.05 -0.73
CA VAL A 71 12.99 -7.48 -1.56
C VAL A 71 14.28 -7.56 -0.74
N LYS A 72 14.55 -6.58 0.11
CA LYS A 72 15.73 -6.61 1.00
C LYS A 72 15.66 -7.75 2.00
N ALA A 73 14.49 -8.02 2.57
CA ALA A 73 14.29 -9.15 3.49
C ALA A 73 14.58 -10.49 2.80
N ILE A 74 14.11 -10.66 1.56
CA ILE A 74 14.41 -11.84 0.73
C ILE A 74 15.91 -11.99 0.52
N ILE A 75 16.61 -10.92 0.11
CA ILE A 75 18.08 -10.93 -0.10
C ILE A 75 18.80 -11.32 1.19
N ASN A 76 18.46 -10.67 2.30
CA ASN A 76 19.11 -10.92 3.59
C ASN A 76 18.90 -12.37 4.04
N HIS A 77 17.69 -12.91 3.88
CA HIS A 77 17.39 -14.30 4.20
C HIS A 77 18.22 -15.27 3.33
N CYS A 78 18.27 -15.04 2.01
CA CYS A 78 19.07 -15.86 1.09
C CYS A 78 20.55 -15.87 1.47
N LEU A 79 21.11 -14.68 1.79
CA LEU A 79 22.50 -14.54 2.21
C LEU A 79 22.77 -15.25 3.55
N GLN A 80 21.87 -15.09 4.52
CA GLN A 80 22.00 -15.70 5.85
C GLN A 80 22.02 -17.23 5.78
N PHE A 81 21.19 -17.83 4.93
CA PHE A 81 21.06 -19.28 4.80
C PHE A 81 21.81 -19.87 3.60
N GLN A 82 22.58 -19.05 2.87
CA GLN A 82 23.33 -19.45 1.67
C GLN A 82 22.44 -20.15 0.62
N GLN A 83 21.20 -19.69 0.48
CA GLN A 83 20.24 -20.20 -0.47
C GLN A 83 20.25 -19.38 -1.76
N PRO A 84 19.97 -19.99 -2.92
CA PRO A 84 19.74 -19.23 -4.15
C PRO A 84 18.48 -18.38 -3.99
N PRO A 85 18.49 -17.12 -4.45
CA PRO A 85 17.34 -16.25 -4.31
C PRO A 85 16.28 -16.53 -5.39
N PRO A 86 14.99 -16.34 -5.09
CA PRO A 86 13.89 -16.60 -6.04
C PRO A 86 13.76 -15.48 -7.08
N GLU A 87 13.16 -15.76 -8.23
CA GLU A 87 12.81 -14.67 -9.17
C GLU A 87 11.68 -13.82 -8.58
N VAL A 88 11.89 -12.51 -8.45
CA VAL A 88 10.88 -11.61 -7.86
C VAL A 88 10.15 -10.81 -8.93
N CYS A 89 8.82 -10.87 -8.89
CA CYS A 89 7.90 -9.99 -9.59
C CYS A 89 7.29 -8.98 -8.62
N VAL A 90 7.42 -7.68 -8.92
CA VAL A 90 6.84 -6.59 -8.12
C VAL A 90 5.73 -5.92 -8.91
N LEU A 91 4.52 -5.89 -8.34
CA LEU A 91 3.36 -5.22 -8.92
C LEU A 91 2.88 -4.11 -8.00
N LEU A 92 2.66 -2.90 -8.54
CA LEU A 92 2.13 -1.78 -7.79
C LEU A 92 0.72 -1.47 -8.27
N ASN A 93 -0.23 -1.38 -7.34
CA ASN A 93 -1.61 -1.02 -7.62
C ASN A 93 -1.93 0.34 -7.01
N ASP A 94 -2.71 1.12 -7.75
CA ASP A 94 -3.45 2.27 -7.27
C ASP A 94 -4.63 2.51 -8.22
N LEU A 95 -5.47 3.52 -7.93
CA LEU A 95 -6.55 3.93 -8.80
C LEU A 95 -6.03 4.48 -10.14
N PRO A 96 -6.82 4.40 -11.23
CA PRO A 96 -6.37 4.78 -12.59
C PRO A 96 -5.82 6.21 -12.71
N ASP A 97 -6.33 7.13 -11.88
CA ASP A 97 -5.91 8.54 -11.88
C ASP A 97 -4.61 8.80 -11.08
N ASN A 98 -3.90 7.76 -10.62
CA ASN A 98 -2.60 7.91 -9.98
C ASN A 98 -1.49 8.28 -11.00
N ASP A 99 -0.41 8.91 -10.54
CA ASP A 99 0.75 9.24 -11.38
C ASP A 99 1.65 8.02 -11.63
N PHE A 100 1.15 7.07 -12.42
CA PHE A 100 1.90 5.87 -12.78
C PHE A 100 3.14 6.16 -13.63
N ASN A 101 3.22 7.31 -14.30
CA ASN A 101 4.43 7.69 -15.04
C ASN A 101 5.63 7.83 -14.10
N THR A 102 5.42 8.46 -12.94
CA THR A 102 6.45 8.54 -11.90
C THR A 102 6.74 7.15 -11.31
N VAL A 103 5.70 6.36 -11.01
CA VAL A 103 5.85 5.02 -10.43
C VAL A 103 6.65 4.08 -11.32
N VAL A 104 6.36 4.04 -12.62
CA VAL A 104 7.05 3.17 -13.59
C VAL A 104 8.53 3.55 -13.69
N LYS A 105 8.89 4.84 -13.66
CA LYS A 105 10.30 5.26 -13.62
C LYS A 105 11.00 4.75 -12.37
N SER A 106 10.36 4.84 -11.21
CA SER A 106 10.89 4.31 -9.95
C SER A 106 11.05 2.78 -10.00
N LEU A 107 10.10 2.04 -10.58
CA LEU A 107 10.18 0.59 -10.77
C LEU A 107 11.37 0.17 -11.63
N VAL A 108 11.69 0.92 -12.69
CA VAL A 108 12.89 0.68 -13.50
C VAL A 108 14.16 0.79 -12.66
N THR A 109 14.26 1.81 -11.82
CA THR A 109 15.38 1.99 -10.89
C THR A 109 15.46 0.86 -9.87
N LEU A 110 14.32 0.43 -9.30
CA LEU A 110 14.27 -0.74 -8.40
C LEU A 110 14.85 -1.98 -9.09
N ARG A 111 14.41 -2.28 -10.32
CA ARG A 111 14.89 -3.45 -11.06
C ARG A 111 16.40 -3.42 -11.32
N GLN A 112 16.93 -2.25 -11.69
CA GLN A 112 18.36 -2.04 -11.95
C GLN A 112 19.22 -2.21 -10.70
N ASN A 113 18.72 -1.81 -9.53
CA ASN A 113 19.49 -1.82 -8.28
C ASN A 113 19.51 -3.16 -7.55
N ASN A 114 18.71 -4.15 -7.97
CA ASN A 114 18.56 -5.43 -7.27
C ASN A 114 19.26 -6.61 -7.97
N ASN A 115 20.37 -6.37 -8.67
CA ASN A 115 21.26 -7.42 -9.23
C ASN A 115 20.53 -8.57 -9.96
N LYS A 116 19.48 -8.25 -10.73
CA LYS A 116 18.61 -9.19 -11.47
C LYS A 116 17.67 -10.06 -10.61
N LEU A 117 17.67 -9.91 -9.29
CA LEU A 117 16.70 -10.59 -8.41
C LEU A 117 15.26 -10.22 -8.78
N VAL A 118 15.02 -8.92 -8.91
CA VAL A 118 13.75 -8.40 -9.40
C VAL A 118 13.80 -8.53 -10.93
N VAL A 119 13.03 -9.48 -11.46
CA VAL A 119 13.00 -9.80 -12.89
C VAL A 119 11.89 -9.02 -13.58
N VAL A 120 10.71 -8.97 -12.95
CA VAL A 120 9.50 -8.33 -13.48
C VAL A 120 9.06 -7.22 -12.55
N THR A 121 8.72 -6.08 -13.15
CA THR A 121 8.08 -4.96 -12.46
C THR A 121 6.90 -4.49 -13.28
N GLY A 122 5.75 -4.22 -12.64
CA GLY A 122 4.55 -3.79 -13.33
C GLY A 122 3.63 -2.95 -12.46
N VAL A 123 2.59 -2.42 -13.12
CA VAL A 123 1.50 -1.71 -12.46
C VAL A 123 0.19 -2.41 -12.79
N ALA A 124 -0.73 -2.42 -11.84
CA ALA A 124 -2.08 -2.95 -12.02
C ALA A 124 -3.10 -1.87 -11.61
N PRO A 125 -3.41 -0.90 -12.50
CA PRO A 125 -4.35 0.18 -12.19
C PRO A 125 -5.76 -0.36 -11.95
N GLY A 126 -6.42 0.12 -10.90
CA GLY A 126 -7.79 -0.28 -10.56
C GLY A 126 -8.08 -0.22 -9.07
N SER A 127 -9.35 -0.34 -8.72
CA SER A 127 -9.77 -0.43 -7.32
C SER A 127 -9.35 -1.79 -6.75
N PHE A 128 -8.62 -1.80 -5.63
CA PHE A 128 -8.34 -3.04 -4.91
C PHE A 128 -9.56 -3.62 -4.17
N TYR A 129 -10.71 -2.94 -4.20
CA TYR A 129 -12.00 -3.52 -3.80
C TYR A 129 -12.59 -4.44 -4.88
N GLU A 130 -11.97 -4.49 -6.05
CA GLU A 130 -12.31 -5.40 -7.15
C GLU A 130 -11.20 -6.45 -7.33
N ARG A 131 -11.45 -7.44 -8.20
CA ARG A 131 -10.44 -8.44 -8.53
C ARG A 131 -9.39 -7.84 -9.47
N LEU A 132 -8.16 -7.70 -8.97
CA LEU A 132 -7.00 -7.22 -9.76
C LEU A 132 -6.08 -8.35 -10.26
N TYR A 133 -6.05 -9.48 -9.56
CA TYR A 133 -5.11 -10.57 -9.82
C TYR A 133 -5.85 -11.90 -9.97
N THR A 134 -5.22 -12.86 -10.64
CA THR A 134 -5.74 -14.23 -10.74
C THR A 134 -5.62 -14.93 -9.39
N SER A 135 -6.47 -15.93 -9.16
CA SER A 135 -6.37 -16.80 -7.98
C SER A 135 -4.97 -17.39 -7.84
N ASP A 136 -4.51 -17.52 -6.59
CA ASP A 136 -3.26 -18.20 -6.20
C ASP A 136 -1.98 -17.64 -6.85
N SER A 137 -1.98 -16.38 -7.26
CA SER A 137 -0.84 -15.74 -7.94
C SER A 137 0.07 -14.91 -7.02
N LEU A 138 -0.50 -14.28 -5.98
CA LEU A 138 0.23 -13.39 -5.07
C LEU A 138 0.84 -14.19 -3.91
N HIS A 139 2.09 -13.90 -3.58
CA HIS A 139 2.81 -14.52 -2.44
C HIS A 139 2.84 -13.58 -1.22
N LEU A 140 2.99 -12.28 -1.47
CA LEU A 140 2.95 -11.24 -0.45
C LEU A 140 2.13 -10.06 -0.96
N VAL A 141 1.26 -9.54 -0.10
CA VAL A 141 0.49 -8.33 -0.34
C VAL A 141 0.80 -7.34 0.77
N CYS A 142 1.24 -6.15 0.39
CA CYS A 142 1.45 -5.02 1.26
C CYS A 142 0.38 -3.96 0.98
N SER A 143 0.01 -3.22 2.02
CA SER A 143 -0.90 -2.10 1.91
C SER A 143 -0.70 -1.21 3.11
N SER A 144 -0.49 0.09 2.89
CA SER A 144 -0.30 1.06 3.96
C SER A 144 -1.03 2.35 3.62
N ASN A 145 -1.78 2.89 4.59
CA ASN A 145 -2.54 4.13 4.42
C ASN A 145 -3.49 4.16 3.20
N SER A 146 -4.03 3.01 2.79
CA SER A 146 -4.97 2.93 1.66
C SER A 146 -6.31 2.26 2.01
N LEU A 147 -6.32 1.22 2.87
CA LEU A 147 -7.54 0.49 3.25
C LEU A 147 -8.63 1.31 3.98
N HIS A 148 -8.28 2.48 4.51
CA HIS A 148 -9.26 3.36 5.17
C HIS A 148 -10.13 4.15 4.17
N TRP A 149 -9.76 4.19 2.90
CA TRP A 149 -10.55 4.84 1.85
C TRP A 149 -11.72 3.95 1.44
N LEU A 150 -12.94 4.38 1.73
CA LEU A 150 -14.15 3.65 1.32
C LEU A 150 -14.36 3.73 -0.21
N SER A 151 -14.93 2.67 -0.79
CA SER A 151 -15.29 2.65 -2.22
C SER A 151 -16.41 3.62 -2.56
N MET A 152 -17.30 3.88 -1.61
CA MET A 152 -18.43 4.82 -1.72
C MET A 152 -18.67 5.50 -0.37
N ALA A 153 -19.33 6.66 -0.41
CA ALA A 153 -19.78 7.33 0.81
C ALA A 153 -20.82 6.46 1.55
N PRO A 154 -20.81 6.44 2.90
CA PRO A 154 -21.85 5.79 3.68
C PRO A 154 -23.25 6.26 3.30
N GLU A 155 -24.20 5.32 3.18
CA GLU A 155 -25.59 5.59 2.76
C GLU A 155 -26.28 6.63 3.66
N ASP A 156 -26.00 6.62 4.96
CA ASP A 156 -26.60 7.60 5.88
C ASP A 156 -26.18 9.04 5.55
N LEU A 157 -24.97 9.25 5.03
CA LEU A 157 -24.53 10.59 4.61
C LEU A 157 -25.26 11.02 3.34
N THR A 158 -25.45 10.09 2.40
CA THR A 158 -26.13 10.40 1.13
C THR A 158 -27.63 10.59 1.31
N MET A 159 -28.28 9.73 2.10
CA MET A 159 -29.70 9.82 2.43
C MET A 159 -30.04 11.11 3.17
N ASN A 160 -29.22 11.48 4.16
CA ASN A 160 -29.45 12.68 4.96
C ASN A 160 -28.86 13.95 4.34
N GLN A 161 -28.33 13.88 3.11
CA GLN A 161 -27.67 14.99 2.40
C GLN A 161 -26.59 15.69 3.26
N ILE A 162 -25.90 14.91 4.10
CA ILE A 162 -24.82 15.41 4.93
C ILE A 162 -23.60 15.59 4.01
N PRO A 163 -23.01 16.79 3.92
CA PRO A 163 -21.83 17.02 3.09
C PRO A 163 -20.69 16.07 3.48
N ALA A 164 -20.04 15.45 2.49
CA ALA A 164 -18.88 14.59 2.73
C ALA A 164 -17.68 15.36 3.31
N TYR A 165 -17.68 16.68 3.16
CA TYR A 165 -16.71 17.57 3.77
C TYR A 165 -17.39 18.90 4.12
N ASP A 166 -17.12 19.40 5.33
CA ASP A 166 -17.54 20.73 5.73
C ASP A 166 -16.58 21.76 5.13
N MET A 167 -17.12 22.59 4.22
CA MET A 167 -16.43 23.74 3.60
C MET A 167 -16.19 24.89 4.57
N ASP A 168 -16.90 24.89 5.70
CA ASP A 168 -16.87 25.95 6.71
C ASP A 168 -16.05 25.48 7.93
N GLU A 169 -14.91 26.13 8.14
CA GLU A 169 -14.00 25.85 9.25
C GLU A 169 -14.65 26.12 10.63
N HIS A 170 -15.55 27.10 10.70
CA HIS A 170 -16.31 27.38 11.93
C HIS A 170 -17.34 26.29 12.21
N ALA A 171 -18.07 25.85 11.18
CA ALA A 171 -19.03 24.74 11.32
C ALA A 171 -18.34 23.42 11.72
N ARG A 172 -17.11 23.15 11.24
CA ARG A 172 -16.31 21.99 11.67
C ARG A 172 -16.02 22.01 13.16
N ARG A 173 -15.62 23.18 13.70
CA ARG A 173 -15.28 23.31 15.12
C ARG A 173 -16.50 23.16 16.03
N GLU A 174 -17.68 23.59 15.58
CA GLU A 174 -18.92 23.45 16.35
C GLU A 174 -19.51 22.04 16.33
N ARG A 175 -19.29 21.25 15.27
CA ARG A 175 -19.73 19.84 15.17
C ARG A 175 -18.81 18.83 15.84
N LEU A 176 -17.80 19.30 16.58
CA LEU A 176 -16.92 18.47 17.40
C LEU A 176 -17.56 17.73 18.60
N PRO A 177 -18.80 17.95 19.08
CA PRO A 177 -19.35 17.02 20.06
C PRO A 177 -19.79 15.75 19.33
N MET A 178 -18.95 14.72 19.44
CA MET A 178 -19.22 13.35 18.99
C MET A 178 -20.64 12.93 19.38
N ARG A 179 -21.45 12.53 18.39
CA ARG A 179 -22.60 11.66 18.64
C ARG A 179 -22.15 10.22 18.46
N LEU A 180 -22.10 9.48 19.57
CA LEU A 180 -22.06 8.01 19.54
C LEU A 180 -23.29 7.53 18.76
N MET A 181 -23.09 6.92 17.60
CA MET A 181 -24.10 6.06 17.00
C MET A 181 -23.73 4.61 17.31
N HIS A 182 -24.52 3.99 18.17
CA HIS A 182 -24.45 2.57 18.47
C HIS A 182 -25.16 1.81 17.35
N VAL A 183 -24.44 0.96 16.62
CA VAL A 183 -25.05 0.01 15.66
C VAL A 183 -24.54 -1.39 15.98
N SER A 184 -25.48 -2.25 16.37
CA SER A 184 -25.26 -3.69 16.57
C SER A 184 -25.22 -4.42 15.23
N SER A 185 -24.55 -5.58 15.23
CA SER A 185 -24.39 -6.58 14.15
C SER A 185 -23.24 -6.37 13.16
N GLY A 186 -22.03 -6.75 13.61
CA GLY A 186 -21.10 -7.55 12.79
C GLY A 186 -20.19 -6.85 11.78
N LYS A 187 -20.09 -5.51 11.74
CA LYS A 187 -19.15 -4.81 10.86
C LYS A 187 -18.12 -4.03 11.67
N ILE A 188 -16.84 -4.36 11.45
CA ILE A 188 -15.68 -3.73 12.08
C ILE A 188 -15.70 -2.23 11.75
N SER A 189 -15.69 -1.40 12.80
CA SER A 189 -15.58 0.05 12.70
C SER A 189 -14.13 0.46 12.91
N TYR A 190 -13.56 1.29 12.03
CA TYR A 190 -12.37 2.08 12.34
C TYR A 190 -12.73 3.55 12.36
N PHE A 191 -12.49 4.17 13.52
CA PHE A 191 -12.39 5.60 13.69
C PHE A 191 -10.97 6.02 13.34
N SER A 192 -10.81 7.13 12.61
CA SER A 192 -9.51 7.76 12.39
C SER A 192 -9.65 9.25 12.69
N TRP A 193 -8.95 9.70 13.73
CA TRP A 193 -8.61 11.10 13.97
C TRP A 193 -7.20 11.16 14.58
N SER A 194 -6.28 11.81 13.84
CA SER A 194 -5.19 12.71 14.25
C SER A 194 -4.15 12.75 13.13
#